data_AF-A0A646KEQ5-F1
#
_entry.id   AF-A0A646KEQ5-F1
#
_cell.length_a   1.000
_cell.length_b   1.000
_cell.length_c   1.000
_cell.angle_alpha   90.00
_cell.angle_beta   90.00
_cell.angle_gamma   90.00
#
_symmetry.space_group_name_H-M   'P 1'
#
loop_
_entity.id
_entity.type
_entity.pdbx_description
1 polymer ?
#
loop_
_entity_poly.entity_id
_entity_poly.type
_entity_poly.pdbx_seq_one_letter_code
_entity_poly.pdbx_strand_id
1 'polypeptide(L)'
;RGTPSADVLGYDRCAIGLVCFFSEPDGEGEMCAWYGDEQDWVSGRAVCEWGRKSAPKSVVNNGYADHLPDAGYYARSGFKEPLGCLRPTERRNLESEVLIRSVKWLPDC
;
A
#
# COMPACT_ATOMS: atom_id res chain seq x y z
N ARG A 1 13.52 -26.39 20.09
CA ARG A 1 12.30 -25.56 20.22
C ARG A 1 12.68 -24.17 19.73
N GLY A 2 12.18 -23.76 18.56
CA GLY A 2 12.37 -22.39 18.08
C GLY A 2 11.55 -21.44 18.93
N THR A 3 12.13 -20.32 19.32
CA THR A 3 11.47 -19.18 19.97
C THR A 3 10.29 -18.73 19.09
N PRO A 4 9.11 -18.37 19.64
CA PRO A 4 8.13 -17.65 18.85
C PRO A 4 8.81 -16.36 18.34
N SER A 5 8.82 -16.15 17.02
CA SER A 5 9.19 -14.85 16.47
C SER A 5 8.30 -13.81 17.13
N ALA A 6 8.85 -12.66 17.53
CA ALA A 6 8.02 -11.52 17.89
C ALA A 6 7.02 -11.30 16.75
N ASP A 7 5.73 -11.20 17.10
CA ASP A 7 4.71 -10.88 16.11
C ASP A 7 5.09 -9.55 15.46
N VAL A 8 5.23 -9.55 14.14
CA VAL A 8 5.48 -8.32 13.38
C VAL A 8 4.15 -7.55 13.35
N LEU A 9 4.15 -6.31 13.84
CA LEU A 9 2.95 -5.50 14.04
C LEU A 9 2.97 -4.23 13.17
N GLY A 10 1.79 -3.62 13.01
CA GLY A 10 1.63 -2.38 12.26
C GLY A 10 2.28 -2.40 10.88
N TYR A 11 2.93 -1.29 10.54
CA TYR A 11 3.61 -1.10 9.26
C TYR A 11 4.74 -2.10 8.98
N ASP A 12 5.36 -2.69 10.01
CA ASP A 12 6.49 -3.60 9.84
C ASP A 12 6.05 -4.92 9.17
N ARG A 13 4.73 -5.19 9.14
CA ARG A 13 4.13 -6.30 8.38
C ARG A 13 4.31 -6.15 6.87
N CYS A 14 4.54 -4.92 6.39
CA CYS A 14 4.86 -4.68 5.00
C CYS A 14 6.28 -5.14 4.72
N ALA A 15 6.47 -6.19 3.92
CA ALA A 15 7.80 -6.67 3.59
C ALA A 15 8.57 -5.64 2.73
N ILE A 16 9.90 -5.67 2.82
CA ILE A 16 10.78 -4.85 2.01
C ILE A 16 10.50 -5.08 0.52
N GLY A 17 10.39 -4.00 -0.25
CA GLY A 17 10.05 -4.00 -1.66
C GLY A 17 8.57 -3.80 -1.99
N LEU A 18 7.73 -3.56 -0.99
CA LEU A 18 6.28 -3.46 -1.19
C LEU A 18 5.77 -2.06 -0.84
N VAL A 19 4.72 -1.66 -1.55
CA VAL A 19 3.78 -0.65 -1.04
C VAL A 19 2.60 -1.38 -0.43
N CYS A 20 2.26 -1.04 0.81
CA CYS A 20 1.20 -1.70 1.56
C CYS A 20 0.16 -0.69 2.05
N PHE A 21 -1.10 -1.06 1.88
CA PHE A 21 -2.25 -0.32 2.37
C PHE A 21 -2.99 -1.17 3.39
N PHE A 22 -3.58 -0.50 4.38
CA PHE A 22 -4.18 -1.14 5.53
C PHE A 22 -5.58 -0.61 5.78
N SER A 23 -6.46 -1.49 6.27
CA SER A 23 -7.85 -1.14 6.56
C SER A 23 -8.01 -0.29 7.82
N GLU A 24 -7.02 -0.28 8.71
CA GLU A 24 -7.02 0.49 9.96
C GLU A 24 -5.81 1.44 10.04
N PRO A 25 -5.84 2.45 10.94
CA PRO A 25 -4.70 3.30 11.21
C PRO A 25 -3.45 2.53 11.64
N ASP A 26 -2.29 3.17 11.53
CA ASP A 26 -1.01 2.73 12.09
C ASP A 26 -0.50 1.37 11.59
N GLY A 27 -0.92 0.97 10.38
CA GLY A 27 -0.55 -0.29 9.74
C GLY A 27 -1.32 -1.51 10.26
N GLU A 28 -2.44 -1.28 10.94
CA GLU A 28 -3.24 -2.34 11.54
C GLU A 28 -4.34 -2.87 10.62
N GLY A 29 -4.97 -3.97 11.04
CA GLY A 29 -6.09 -4.57 10.31
C GLY A 29 -5.65 -5.38 9.08
N GLU A 30 -6.55 -5.45 8.10
CA GLU A 30 -6.31 -6.17 6.85
C GLU A 30 -5.30 -5.41 5.99
N MET A 31 -4.40 -6.14 5.34
CA MET A 31 -3.31 -5.57 4.54
C MET A 31 -3.42 -6.04 3.09
N CYS A 32 -3.26 -5.11 2.16
CA CYS A 32 -2.99 -5.40 0.76
C CYS A 32 -1.64 -4.82 0.38
N ALA A 33 -0.85 -5.57 -0.38
CA ALA A 33 0.53 -5.23 -0.67
C ALA A 33 0.90 -5.55 -2.11
N TRP A 34 1.73 -4.69 -2.71
CA TRP A 34 2.13 -4.81 -4.11
C TRP A 34 3.62 -4.57 -4.30
N TYR A 35 4.27 -5.50 -5.02
CA TYR A 35 5.66 -5.38 -5.45
C TYR A 35 5.82 -4.55 -6.72
N GLY A 36 4.80 -4.53 -7.58
CA GLY A 36 4.81 -3.80 -8.84
C GLY A 36 3.50 -3.05 -9.04
N ASP A 37 3.38 -2.41 -10.20
CA ASP A 37 2.15 -1.71 -10.56
C ASP A 37 0.92 -2.63 -10.51
N GLU A 38 -0.17 -2.11 -9.96
CA GLU A 38 -1.48 -2.76 -9.97
C GLU A 38 -2.51 -1.83 -10.60
N GLN A 39 -3.05 -2.26 -11.75
CA GLN A 39 -3.97 -1.46 -12.56
C GLN A 39 -5.39 -1.45 -12.02
N ASP A 40 -5.80 -2.48 -11.29
CA ASP A 40 -7.09 -2.49 -10.60
C ASP A 40 -7.04 -3.36 -9.34
N TRP A 41 -7.28 -2.77 -8.18
CA TRP A 41 -7.35 -3.51 -6.91
C TRP A 41 -8.47 -4.54 -6.87
N VAL A 42 -9.49 -4.42 -7.73
CA VAL A 42 -10.68 -5.28 -7.68
C VAL A 42 -10.64 -6.44 -8.68
N SER A 43 -9.93 -6.25 -9.79
CA SER A 43 -9.91 -7.20 -10.91
C SER A 43 -8.50 -7.47 -11.48
N GLY A 44 -7.47 -6.89 -10.85
CA GLY A 44 -6.09 -6.99 -11.26
C GLY A 44 -5.43 -8.29 -10.81
N ARG A 45 -4.10 -8.28 -10.81
CA ARG A 45 -3.30 -9.49 -10.54
C ARG A 45 -3.34 -9.86 -9.06
N ALA A 46 -3.21 -8.87 -8.18
CA ALA A 46 -3.30 -9.02 -6.74
C ALA A 46 -4.51 -8.23 -6.25
N VAL A 47 -5.63 -8.93 -6.12
CA VAL A 47 -6.90 -8.35 -5.71
C VAL A 47 -6.90 -8.02 -4.22
N CYS A 48 -7.32 -6.81 -3.89
CA CYS A 48 -7.54 -6.36 -2.52
C CYS A 48 -9.03 -6.48 -2.16
N GLU A 49 -9.40 -7.58 -1.50
CA GLU A 49 -10.81 -7.91 -1.24
C GLU A 49 -11.51 -6.90 -0.32
N TRP A 50 -10.86 -6.44 0.75
CA TRP A 50 -11.43 -5.43 1.63
C TRP A 50 -11.46 -4.04 0.98
N GLY A 51 -10.47 -3.72 0.15
CA GLY A 51 -10.38 -2.45 -0.60
C GLY A 51 -11.50 -2.25 -1.62
N ARG A 52 -12.30 -3.29 -1.90
CA ARG A 52 -13.55 -3.19 -2.67
C ARG A 52 -14.65 -2.44 -1.93
N LYS A 53 -14.61 -2.44 -0.59
CA LYS A 53 -15.71 -2.04 0.29
C LYS A 53 -15.38 -0.80 1.12
N SER A 54 -14.11 -0.60 1.47
CA SER A 54 -13.68 0.50 2.33
C SER A 54 -12.40 1.14 1.81
N ALA A 55 -12.23 2.42 2.14
CA ALA A 55 -11.00 3.15 1.87
C ALA A 55 -9.91 2.72 2.86
N PRO A 56 -8.64 2.66 2.43
CA PRO A 56 -7.52 2.41 3.33
C PRO A 56 -7.40 3.54 4.37
N LYS A 57 -7.00 3.17 5.59
CA LYS A 57 -6.80 4.09 6.71
C LYS A 57 -5.34 4.36 7.00
N SER A 58 -4.44 3.53 6.50
CA SER A 58 -3.02 3.82 6.54
C SER A 58 -2.26 3.18 5.38
N VAL A 59 -1.06 3.67 5.13
CA VAL A 59 -0.21 3.23 4.02
C VAL A 59 1.27 3.37 4.35
N VAL A 60 2.09 2.50 3.79
CA VAL A 60 3.56 2.60 3.80
C VAL A 60 4.14 2.24 2.44
N ASN A 61 5.16 2.97 2.02
CA ASN A 61 6.08 2.56 0.98
C ASN A 61 7.32 1.94 1.66
N ASN A 62 7.33 0.61 1.81
CA ASN A 62 8.48 -0.10 2.38
C ASN A 62 9.35 -0.71 1.29
N GLY A 63 9.80 0.08 0.34
CA GLY A 63 10.61 -0.38 -0.78
C GLY A 63 12.07 -0.83 -0.47
N TYR A 64 12.92 -1.04 -1.51
CA TYR A 64 14.37 -1.34 -1.49
C TYR A 64 15.39 -0.18 -1.31
N ALA A 65 16.55 -0.43 -0.69
CA ALA A 65 17.54 0.64 -0.46
C ALA A 65 18.28 1.14 -1.74
N ASP A 66 18.18 0.43 -2.87
CA ASP A 66 19.15 0.56 -3.97
C ASP A 66 18.55 1.17 -5.25
N HIS A 67 17.21 1.19 -5.37
CA HIS A 67 16.54 1.49 -6.65
C HIS A 67 15.14 2.13 -6.52
N LEU A 68 14.74 2.67 -5.37
CA LEU A 68 13.32 2.89 -5.14
C LEU A 68 12.67 4.10 -5.81
N PRO A 69 11.59 3.84 -6.57
CA PRO A 69 10.63 4.85 -7.01
C PRO A 69 9.67 5.25 -5.89
N ASP A 70 9.08 6.42 -6.06
CA ASP A 70 7.93 6.87 -5.28
C ASP A 70 6.68 6.02 -5.63
N ALA A 71 5.71 5.92 -4.74
CA ALA A 71 4.49 5.15 -4.98
C ALA A 71 3.28 6.08 -5.10
N GLY A 72 2.72 6.18 -6.30
CA GLY A 72 1.48 6.91 -6.59
C GLY A 72 0.25 6.03 -6.43
N TYR A 73 -0.83 6.56 -5.86
CA TYR A 73 -2.10 5.86 -5.71
C TYR A 73 -3.28 6.70 -6.21
N TYR A 74 -4.30 6.00 -6.71
CA TYR A 74 -5.28 6.58 -7.63
C TYR A 74 -6.70 6.11 -7.33
N ALA A 75 -7.68 7.00 -7.51
CA ALA A 75 -9.10 6.71 -7.25
C ALA A 75 -9.72 5.78 -8.29
N ARG A 76 -9.13 5.67 -9.49
CA ARG A 76 -9.62 4.82 -10.57
C ARG A 76 -8.57 3.83 -11.06
N SER A 77 -9.05 2.78 -11.73
CA SER A 77 -8.19 1.82 -12.39
C SER A 77 -7.39 2.47 -13.53
N GLY A 78 -6.23 1.88 -13.82
CA GLY A 78 -5.32 2.38 -14.86
C GLY A 78 -4.66 3.71 -14.51
N PHE A 79 -4.41 3.96 -13.22
CA PHE A 79 -3.62 5.10 -12.73
C PHE A 79 -4.23 6.47 -13.04
N LYS A 80 -5.56 6.58 -12.88
CA LYS A 80 -6.33 7.80 -13.17
C LYS A 80 -6.86 8.43 -11.89
N GLU A 81 -6.97 9.76 -11.89
CA GLU A 81 -7.39 10.55 -10.72
C GLU A 81 -6.42 10.33 -9.53
N PRO A 82 -5.22 10.94 -9.58
CA PRO A 82 -4.22 10.77 -8.53
C PRO A 82 -4.73 11.31 -7.20
N LEU A 83 -4.54 10.52 -6.15
CA LEU A 83 -4.94 10.86 -4.78
C LEU A 83 -3.75 11.21 -3.90
N GLY A 84 -2.59 10.66 -4.21
CA GLY A 84 -1.36 10.99 -3.51
C GLY A 84 -0.18 10.16 -3.98
N CYS A 85 0.95 10.47 -3.37
CA CYS A 85 2.23 9.85 -3.64
C CYS A 85 2.98 9.67 -2.32
N LEU A 86 3.80 8.62 -2.25
CA LEU A 86 4.57 8.22 -1.08
C LEU A 86 6.04 8.04 -1.47
N ARG A 87 6.90 8.79 -0.79
CA ARG A 87 8.34 8.60 -0.94
C ARG A 87 8.81 7.31 -0.27
N PRO A 88 9.99 6.78 -0.63
CA PRO A 88 10.60 5.65 0.05
C PRO A 88 10.57 5.79 1.56
N THR A 89 10.18 4.72 2.26
CA THR A 89 10.05 4.64 3.73
C THR A 89 8.96 5.52 4.34
N GLU A 90 8.24 6.30 3.53
CA GLU A 90 7.13 7.11 4.02
C GLU A 90 5.97 6.20 4.45
N ARG A 91 5.42 6.51 5.62
CA ARG A 91 4.21 5.90 6.17
C ARG A 91 3.32 6.97 6.78
N ARG A 92 2.01 6.81 6.66
CA ARG A 92 1.03 7.75 7.23
C ARG A 92 -0.36 7.15 7.31
N ASN A 93 -1.16 7.72 8.22
CA ASN A 93 -2.61 7.54 8.21
C ASN A 93 -3.25 8.37 7.10
N LEU A 94 -4.38 7.89 6.61
CA LEU A 94 -5.16 8.49 5.54
C LEU A 94 -6.53 8.91 6.09
N GLU A 95 -6.82 10.20 6.00
CA GLU A 95 -8.09 10.77 6.46
C GLU A 95 -9.20 10.70 5.39
N SER A 96 -8.87 10.21 4.20
CA SER A 96 -9.80 10.17 3.08
C SER A 96 -10.68 8.92 3.12
N GLU A 97 -11.96 9.08 2.82
CA GLU A 97 -12.90 7.97 2.58
C GLU A 97 -12.95 7.53 1.11
N VAL A 98 -12.05 8.03 0.26
CA VAL A 98 -12.02 7.69 -1.16
C VAL A 98 -11.38 6.32 -1.36
N LEU A 99 -12.09 5.45 -2.10
CA LEU A 99 -11.55 4.14 -2.48
C LEU A 99 -10.36 4.30 -3.42
N ILE A 100 -9.31 3.54 -3.14
CA ILE A 100 -8.16 3.42 -4.03
C ILE A 100 -8.41 2.23 -4.96
N ARG A 101 -8.09 2.44 -6.23
CA ARG A 101 -8.33 1.44 -7.28
C ARG A 101 -7.07 1.04 -8.03
N SER A 102 -6.01 1.84 -8.01
CA SER A 102 -4.74 1.42 -8.60
C SER A 102 -3.55 2.05 -7.89
N VAL A 103 -2.39 1.40 -8.02
CA VAL A 103 -1.11 1.85 -7.48
C VAL A 103 -0.01 1.69 -8.52
N LYS A 104 0.89 2.67 -8.59
CA LYS A 104 1.97 2.72 -9.56
C LYS A 104 3.27 3.16 -8.91
N TRP A 105 4.36 2.52 -9.29
CA TRP A 105 5.71 3.00 -8.99
C TRP A 105 6.10 4.12 -9.98
N LEU A 106 6.57 5.24 -9.45
CA LEU A 106 6.84 6.49 -10.16
C LEU A 106 8.31 6.92 -9.99
N PRO A 107 8.94 7.51 -11.01
CA PRO A 107 10.31 8.02 -10.85
C PRO A 107 10.43 9.14 -9.81
N ASP A 108 9.35 9.91 -9.58
CA ASP A 108 9.24 10.99 -8.59
C ASP A 108 7.76 11.31 -8.33
N CYS A 109 7.47 11.83 -7.13
CA CYS A 109 6.25 12.57 -6.78
C CYS A 109 6.34 14.02 -7.32
#